data_AF-A0A7G2IN29-F1
#
_entry.id   AF-A0A7G2IN29-F1
#
_cell.length_a   1.000
_cell.length_b   1.000
_cell.length_c   1.000
_cell.angle_alpha   90.00
_cell.angle_beta   90.00
_cell.angle_gamma   90.00
#
_symmetry.space_group_name_H-M   'P 1'
#
loop_
_entity.id
_entity.type
_entity.pdbx_description
1 polymer ?
#
loop_
_entity_poly.entity_id
_entity_poly.type
_entity_poly.pdbx_seq_one_letter_code
_entity_poly.pdbx_strand_id
1 'polypeptide(L)'
;MVEREKIDLTVLECTYGFNGDNRTNNHMSLETVFAARDRLAELGCLEKNSQLIVSHVSHSGGLLHDDLVAACDKENILVAWDGLNLSINQ
;
A
#
# COMPACT_ATOMS: atom_id res chain seq x y z
N MET A 1 -1.95 5.81 -28.39
CA MET A 1 -1.42 5.83 -27.01
C MET A 1 -2.63 5.77 -26.11
N VAL A 2 -2.74 4.75 -25.25
CA VAL A 2 -3.80 4.74 -24.22
C VAL A 2 -3.38 5.76 -23.17
N GLU A 3 -4.22 6.75 -22.89
CA GLU A 3 -4.00 7.67 -21.76
C GLU A 3 -3.86 6.81 -20.50
N ARG A 4 -2.73 6.95 -19.82
CA ARG A 4 -2.49 6.27 -18.54
C ARG A 4 -3.03 7.19 -17.46
N GLU A 5 -4.00 6.69 -16.69
CA GLU A 5 -4.52 7.43 -15.55
C GLU A 5 -3.40 7.59 -14.52
N LYS A 6 -3.13 8.85 -14.17
CA LYS A 6 -2.23 9.19 -13.06
C LYS A 6 -2.97 8.99 -11.75
N ILE A 7 -2.29 8.42 -10.77
CA ILE A 7 -2.88 8.15 -9.46
C ILE A 7 -2.14 8.98 -8.42
N ASP A 8 -2.78 10.01 -7.89
CA ASP A 8 -2.22 10.84 -6.82
C ASP A 8 -2.21 10.12 -5.47
N LEU A 9 -3.24 9.30 -5.22
CA LEU A 9 -3.39 8.53 -3.99
C LEU A 9 -3.87 7.11 -4.29
N THR A 10 -3.14 6.12 -3.81
CA THR A 10 -3.54 4.71 -3.85
C THR A 10 -3.76 4.21 -2.44
N VAL A 11 -4.89 3.55 -2.18
CA VAL A 11 -5.16 2.85 -0.91
C VAL A 11 -5.33 1.37 -1.21
N LEU A 12 -4.47 0.52 -0.65
CA LEU A 12 -4.51 -0.93 -0.80
C LEU A 12 -4.83 -1.61 0.54
N GLU A 13 -5.50 -2.76 0.49
CA GLU A 13 -5.66 -3.59 1.67
C GLU A 13 -4.36 -4.33 2.01
N CYS A 14 -4.17 -4.68 3.29
CA CYS A 14 -3.05 -5.50 3.75
C CYS A 14 -3.51 -6.42 4.88
N THR A 15 -4.56 -7.21 4.61
CA THR A 15 -5.19 -8.05 5.64
C THR A 15 -4.22 -9.06 6.26
N TYR A 16 -3.27 -9.58 5.48
CA TYR A 16 -2.36 -10.62 5.93
C TYR A 16 -1.05 -10.13 6.56
N GLY A 17 -0.78 -8.82 6.58
CA GLY A 17 0.46 -8.28 7.17
C GLY A 17 1.73 -8.77 6.47
N PHE A 18 2.82 -8.95 7.22
CA PHE A 18 4.12 -9.42 6.73
C PHE A 18 4.33 -10.88 7.10
N ASN A 19 4.00 -11.78 6.17
CA ASN A 19 3.98 -13.22 6.46
C ASN A 19 4.88 -14.05 5.53
N GLY A 20 5.68 -13.40 4.68
CA GLY A 20 6.66 -14.05 3.82
C GLY A 20 6.07 -14.79 2.62
N ASP A 21 4.77 -14.64 2.34
CA ASP A 21 4.07 -15.34 1.27
C ASP A 21 3.28 -14.35 0.40
N ASN A 22 3.62 -14.28 -0.89
CA ASN A 22 2.92 -13.45 -1.86
C ASN A 22 1.54 -14.04 -2.14
N ARG A 23 0.54 -13.60 -1.38
CA ARG A 23 -0.83 -14.06 -1.55
C ARG A 23 -1.61 -13.08 -2.41
N THR A 24 -1.93 -13.53 -3.63
CA THR A 24 -2.72 -12.78 -4.60
C THR A 24 -4.18 -13.25 -4.68
N ASN A 25 -4.60 -14.18 -3.82
CA ASN A 25 -6.00 -14.63 -3.75
C ASN A 25 -6.71 -14.09 -2.49
N ASN A 26 -7.85 -13.43 -2.70
CA ASN A 26 -8.73 -12.80 -1.70
C ASN A 26 -8.14 -11.58 -0.96
N HIS A 27 -6.99 -11.73 -0.31
CA HIS A 27 -6.40 -10.72 0.57
C HIS A 27 -4.91 -10.54 0.34
N MET A 28 -4.40 -9.34 0.60
CA MET A 28 -3.01 -8.98 0.32
C MET A 28 -2.12 -9.06 1.58
N SER A 29 -0.88 -9.50 1.36
CA SER A 29 0.24 -9.30 2.29
C SER A 29 1.04 -8.04 1.91
N LEU A 30 1.98 -7.61 2.75
CA LEU A 30 2.88 -6.49 2.41
C LEU A 30 3.72 -6.76 1.17
N GLU A 31 4.18 -7.99 0.96
CA GLU A 31 4.90 -8.38 -0.25
C GLU A 31 4.03 -8.18 -1.49
N THR A 32 2.74 -8.47 -1.38
CA THR A 32 1.77 -8.29 -2.47
C THR A 32 1.50 -6.80 -2.71
N VAL A 33 1.45 -5.98 -1.66
CA VAL A 33 1.36 -4.51 -1.75
C VAL A 33 2.58 -3.94 -2.46
N PHE A 34 3.79 -4.39 -2.12
CA PHE A 34 5.01 -3.93 -2.76
C PHE A 34 5.05 -4.31 -4.24
N ALA A 35 4.66 -5.53 -4.58
CA ALA A 35 4.53 -5.95 -5.98
C ALA A 35 3.49 -5.12 -6.76
N ALA A 36 2.35 -4.79 -6.13
CA ALA A 36 1.32 -3.94 -6.74
C ALA A 36 1.83 -2.50 -6.97
N ARG A 37 2.55 -1.93 -5.99
CA ARG A 37 3.22 -0.62 -6.12
C ARG A 37 4.17 -0.62 -7.30
N ASP A 38 5.08 -1.59 -7.36
CA ASP A 38 6.10 -1.68 -8.41
C ASP A 38 5.44 -1.81 -9.78
N ARG A 39 4.37 -2.61 -9.86
CA ARG A 39 3.60 -2.74 -11.09
C ARG A 39 2.92 -1.44 -11.52
N LEU A 40 2.34 -0.68 -10.60
CA LEU A 40 1.73 0.62 -10.91
C LEU A 40 2.78 1.66 -11.33
N ALA A 41 3.97 1.62 -10.73
CA ALA A 41 5.10 2.47 -11.10
C ALA A 41 5.63 2.11 -12.50
N GLU A 42 5.82 0.82 -12.82
CA GLU A 42 6.18 0.35 -14.17
C GLU A 42 5.16 0.76 -15.24
N LEU A 43 3.87 0.77 -14.85
CA LEU A 43 2.78 1.24 -15.68
C LEU A 43 2.72 2.77 -15.77
N GLY A 44 3.62 3.52 -15.12
CA GLY A 44 3.64 4.98 -15.14
C GLY A 44 2.40 5.61 -14.49
N CYS A 45 1.69 4.87 -13.64
CA CYS A 45 0.52 5.36 -12.91
C CYS A 45 0.93 6.08 -11.61
N LEU A 46 2.06 5.68 -11.01
CA LEU A 46 2.63 6.33 -9.83
C LEU A 46 3.78 7.27 -10.25
N GLU A 47 3.62 8.55 -9.93
CA GLU A 47 4.67 9.56 -10.05
C GLU A 47 5.35 9.76 -8.69
N LYS A 48 6.41 10.57 -8.65
CA LYS A 48 7.18 10.84 -7.43
C LYS A 48 6.31 11.39 -6.27
N ASN A 49 5.22 12.09 -6.60
CA ASN A 49 4.32 12.69 -5.62
C ASN A 49 3.10 11.80 -5.30
N SER A 50 2.98 10.65 -5.95
CA SER A 50 1.91 9.70 -5.65
C SER A 50 2.11 9.11 -4.24
N GLN A 51 1.07 9.15 -3.42
CA GLN A 51 1.08 8.56 -2.09
C GLN A 51 0.44 7.16 -2.14
N LEU A 52 1.14 6.18 -1.59
CA LEU A 52 0.59 4.85 -1.36
C LEU A 52 0.27 4.65 0.12
N ILE A 53 -0.88 4.03 0.38
CA ILE A 53 -1.40 3.78 1.73
C ILE A 53 -1.84 2.33 1.84
N VAL A 54 -1.52 1.70 2.96
CA VAL A 54 -2.10 0.42 3.35
C VAL A 54 -3.14 0.58 4.45
N SER A 55 -4.25 -0.12 4.32
CA SER A 55 -5.33 -0.17 5.31
C SER A 55 -5.89 -1.59 5.42
N HIS A 56 -6.99 -1.77 6.15
CA HIS A 56 -7.66 -3.07 6.34
C HIS A 56 -6.68 -4.13 6.87
N VAL A 57 -5.92 -3.76 7.91
CA VAL A 57 -4.95 -4.66 8.54
C VAL A 57 -5.68 -5.56 9.52
N SER A 58 -5.46 -6.87 9.44
CA SER A 58 -6.01 -7.80 10.43
C SER A 58 -5.08 -7.95 11.62
N HIS A 59 -5.67 -7.99 12.82
CA HIS A 59 -4.98 -8.41 14.05
C HIS A 59 -4.38 -9.82 13.93
N SER A 60 -4.94 -10.67 13.06
CA SER A 60 -4.43 -12.02 12.79
C SER A 60 -3.17 -12.04 11.91
N GLY A 61 -2.76 -10.89 11.35
CA GLY A 61 -1.57 -10.75 10.51
C GLY A 61 -0.24 -10.82 11.28
N GLY A 62 -0.29 -10.96 12.61
CA GLY A 62 0.89 -11.23 13.46
C GLY A 62 1.82 -10.03 13.67
N LEU A 63 1.48 -8.86 13.14
CA LEU A 63 2.24 -7.62 13.34
C LEU A 63 1.43 -6.60 14.12
N LEU A 64 2.12 -5.85 14.99
CA LEU A 64 1.56 -4.64 15.57
C LEU A 64 1.57 -3.50 14.53
N HIS A 65 0.79 -2.45 14.78
CA HIS A 65 0.76 -1.28 13.91
C HIS A 65 2.16 -0.69 13.71
N ASP A 66 2.96 -0.59 14.78
CA ASP A 66 4.31 -0.04 14.72
C ASP A 66 5.26 -0.89 13.86
N ASP A 67 5.09 -2.22 13.87
CA ASP A 67 5.89 -3.12 13.03
C ASP A 67 5.56 -2.93 11.54
N LEU A 68 4.28 -2.73 11.23
CA LEU A 68 3.82 -2.43 9.87
C LEU A 68 4.34 -1.08 9.41
N VAL A 69 4.30 -0.06 10.27
CA VAL A 69 4.87 1.26 9.98
C VAL A 69 6.36 1.12 9.68
N ALA A 70 7.12 0.41 10.51
CA ALA A 70 8.55 0.21 10.29
C ALA A 70 8.88 -0.55 8.99
N ALA A 71 8.02 -1.46 8.55
CA ALA A 71 8.15 -2.15 7.27
C ALA A 71 7.80 -1.24 6.07
N CYS A 72 6.73 -0.47 6.18
CA CYS A 72 6.21 0.40 5.12
C CYS A 72 7.00 1.71 4.93
N ASP A 73 7.60 2.25 5.99
CA ASP A 73 8.34 3.52 5.95
C ASP A 73 9.55 3.46 5.00
N LYS A 74 10.22 2.31 4.95
CA LYS A 74 11.32 2.04 4.01
C LYS A 74 10.90 2.10 2.55
N GLU A 75 9.62 1.88 2.29
CA GLU A 75 9.01 1.75 0.98
C GLU A 75 8.19 2.99 0.60
N ASN A 76 8.22 4.06 1.43
CA ASN A 76 7.42 5.28 1.31
C ASN A 76 5.90 5.02 1.28
N ILE A 77 5.45 4.08 2.12
CA ILE A 77 4.05 3.69 2.24
C ILE A 77 3.52 4.11 3.61
N LEU A 78 2.36 4.76 3.62
CA LEU A 78 1.69 5.14 4.85
C LEU A 78 0.80 4.00 5.36
N VAL A 79 0.90 3.65 6.63
CA VAL A 79 -0.07 2.73 7.26
C VAL A 79 -1.22 3.55 7.83
N ALA A 80 -2.46 3.25 7.43
CA ALA A 80 -3.63 3.97 7.92
C ALA A 80 -3.94 3.64 9.39
N TRP A 81 -4.56 4.59 10.07
CA TRP A 81 -5.12 4.44 11.42
C TRP A 81 -6.47 5.14 11.52
N ASP A 82 -7.22 4.80 12.57
CA ASP A 82 -8.52 5.41 12.83
C ASP A 82 -8.39 6.92 13.04
N GLY A 83 -9.06 7.70 12.19
CA GLY A 83 -8.98 9.16 12.20
C GLY A 83 -7.91 9.76 11.29
N LEU A 84 -7.23 8.96 10.47
CA LEU A 84 -6.38 9.47 9.40
C LEU A 84 -7.20 10.35 8.43
N ASN A 85 -6.76 11.59 8.24
CA ASN A 85 -7.32 12.54 7.29
C ASN A 85 -6.23 12.97 6.31
N LEU A 86 -6.55 12.93 5.02
CA LEU A 86 -5.61 13.28 3.95
C LEU A 86 -6.27 14.25 2.97
N SER A 87 -5.47 15.15 2.43
CA SER A 87 -5.88 16.08 1.40
C SER A 87 -5.03 15.85 0.17
N ILE A 88 -5.69 15.64 -0.97
CA ILE A 88 -5.02 15.54 -2.27
C ILE A 88 -5.15 16.91 -2.91
N ASN A 89 -4.00 17.53 -3.23
CA ASN A 89 -3.98 18.79 -3.95
C ASN A 89 -4.19 18.48 -5.43
N GLN A 90 -5.23 19.06 -6.04
CA GLN A 90 -5.48 18.99 -7.49
C GLN A 90 -4.63 19.99 -8.26
#